data_AF-A0A9X0DBK1-F1
#
_entry.id   AF-A0A9X0DBK1-F1
#
_cell.length_a   1.000
_cell.length_b   1.000
_cell.length_c   1.000
_cell.angle_alpha   90.00
_cell.angle_beta   90.00
_cell.angle_gamma   90.00
#
_symmetry.space_group_name_H-M   'P 1'
#
loop_
_entity.id
_entity.type
_entity.pdbx_description
1 polymer ?
#
loop_
_entity_poly.entity_id
_entity_poly.type
_entity_poly.pdbx_seq_one_letter_code
_entity_poly.pdbx_strand_id
1 'polypeptide(L)'
;MMELEVPSNSPVRTESDASLSKTDTASDNEELHQSGQQKNVIPDVIHIPSASDSSPKQMQTSVRRYSSSEESDNGENEDGHNMSAGYVRGLAPPEVLLKNYRRQAREFANIGDERAVYDRVRCVALTRIIYGDNHWKLAKAYSKLSQAYLEQRGLAQQALVHAGNARDVLLAADAAKQQGRQVYNKADVLPVMELIYLIMGQAHIALKNTQKAEHSLRKQN
;
A
#
# COMPACT_ATOMS: atom_id res chain seq x y z
N MET A 1 26.85 17.85 57.94
CA MET A 1 25.86 18.21 58.98
C MET A 1 26.36 19.49 59.65
N MET A 2 25.70 20.60 59.35
CA MET A 2 25.44 21.77 60.20
C MET A 2 24.56 22.70 59.36
N GLU A 3 23.35 22.94 59.85
CA GLU A 3 22.27 23.73 59.25
C GLU A 3 22.40 25.24 59.54
N LEU A 4 21.41 25.99 59.03
CA LEU A 4 20.94 27.35 59.39
C LEU A 4 21.11 28.34 58.21
N GLU A 5 20.13 29.13 57.79
CA GLU A 5 18.68 29.22 58.02
C GLU A 5 18.15 30.26 57.00
N VAL A 6 16.88 30.15 56.61
CA VAL A 6 16.18 31.07 55.68
C VAL A 6 15.71 32.32 56.45
N PRO A 7 15.36 33.42 55.77
CA PRO A 7 14.07 34.01 56.14
C PRO A 7 13.16 34.37 54.95
N SER A 8 11.89 34.08 55.21
CA SER A 8 10.67 34.40 54.47
C SER A 8 10.29 35.88 54.65
N ASN A 9 9.70 36.51 53.63
CA ASN A 9 8.45 37.28 53.77
C ASN A 9 7.89 37.75 52.41
N SER A 10 6.69 37.28 52.08
CA SER A 10 5.66 38.01 51.33
C SER A 10 4.89 38.91 52.35
N PRO A 11 3.77 39.64 52.07
CA PRO A 11 2.83 39.61 50.92
C PRO A 11 2.19 41.00 50.55
N VAL A 12 1.05 40.96 49.80
CA VAL A 12 -0.08 41.94 49.71
C VAL A 12 -0.08 42.84 48.44
N ARG A 13 -0.97 42.60 47.44
CA ARG A 13 -2.38 43.12 47.21
C ARG A 13 -2.36 44.61 46.78
N THR A 14 -3.05 45.10 45.73
CA THR A 14 -4.51 45.17 45.39
C THR A 14 -4.63 45.89 44.02
N GLU A 15 -5.46 45.42 43.09
CA GLU A 15 -6.77 45.98 42.64
C GLU A 15 -6.84 47.45 42.16
N SER A 16 -7.34 47.64 40.92
CA SER A 16 -8.26 48.68 40.38
C SER A 16 -7.99 48.85 38.87
N ASP A 17 -8.86 48.49 37.91
CA ASP A 17 -10.25 48.87 37.62
C ASP A 17 -10.41 50.29 37.03
N ALA A 18 -10.77 50.37 35.74
CA ALA A 18 -11.36 51.52 35.00
C ALA A 18 -11.37 51.18 33.47
N SER A 19 -12.47 50.70 32.88
CA SER A 19 -13.67 51.43 32.40
C SER A 19 -13.50 52.28 31.12
N LEU A 20 -14.09 51.74 30.03
CA LEU A 20 -14.96 52.37 29.01
C LEU A 20 -14.46 53.56 28.16
N SER A 21 -14.53 53.39 26.83
CA SER A 21 -15.48 54.18 26.00
C SER A 21 -15.68 53.58 24.60
N LYS A 22 -16.94 53.58 24.17
CA LYS A 22 -17.45 53.25 22.84
C LYS A 22 -17.36 54.47 21.92
N THR A 23 -17.16 54.24 20.62
CA THR A 23 -17.87 54.98 19.56
C THR A 23 -18.10 54.07 18.36
N ASP A 24 -19.36 53.92 17.98
CA ASP A 24 -19.85 53.34 16.73
C ASP A 24 -19.60 54.29 15.56
N THR A 25 -19.23 53.76 14.39
CA THR A 25 -19.66 54.26 13.07
C THR A 25 -19.63 53.11 12.06
N ALA A 26 -20.81 52.83 11.50
CA ALA A 26 -21.04 51.89 10.40
C ALA A 26 -20.55 52.48 9.06
N SER A 27 -20.07 51.61 8.16
CA SER A 27 -20.34 51.72 6.72
C SER A 27 -19.96 50.40 6.04
N ASP A 28 -20.88 49.98 5.17
CA ASP A 28 -20.93 48.71 4.46
C ASP A 28 -19.73 48.44 3.55
N ASN A 29 -19.39 47.16 3.40
CA ASN A 29 -19.09 46.49 2.13
C ASN A 29 -18.80 45.01 2.38
N GLU A 30 -19.82 44.18 2.25
CA GLU A 30 -19.65 42.76 1.97
C GLU A 30 -19.24 42.59 0.49
N GLU A 31 -18.06 42.05 0.24
CA GLU A 31 -17.85 41.23 -0.95
C GLU A 31 -16.90 40.08 -0.64
N LEU A 32 -17.46 38.89 -0.75
CA LEU A 32 -16.99 37.64 -0.15
C LEU A 32 -16.32 36.81 -1.24
N HIS A 33 -14.99 36.84 -1.30
CA HIS A 33 -14.22 35.89 -2.12
C HIS A 33 -13.18 35.17 -1.27
N GLN A 34 -13.65 34.14 -0.55
CA GLN A 34 -12.82 33.07 -0.01
C GLN A 34 -12.47 32.10 -1.14
N SER A 35 -11.33 32.31 -1.80
CA SER A 35 -10.68 31.25 -2.56
C SER A 35 -9.98 30.31 -1.57
N GLY A 36 -10.71 29.26 -1.16
CA GLY A 36 -10.15 28.18 -0.36
C GLY A 36 -8.98 27.53 -1.09
N GLN A 37 -7.77 27.72 -0.58
CA GLN A 37 -6.63 26.90 -0.93
C GLN A 37 -6.91 25.47 -0.46
N GLN A 38 -7.42 24.63 -1.36
CA GLN A 38 -7.39 23.18 -1.18
C GLN A 38 -5.92 22.75 -1.16
N LYS A 39 -5.36 22.67 0.04
CA LYS A 39 -4.13 21.90 0.27
C LYS A 39 -4.46 20.47 -0.13
N ASN A 40 -3.95 20.02 -1.28
CA ASN A 40 -3.99 18.62 -1.68
C ASN A 40 -3.15 17.82 -0.68
N VAL A 41 -3.79 17.38 0.40
CA VAL A 41 -3.23 16.41 1.33
C VAL A 41 -3.26 15.07 0.59
N ILE A 42 -2.09 14.61 0.15
CA ILE A 42 -1.95 13.24 -0.35
C ILE A 42 -2.29 12.32 0.82
N PRO A 43 -3.27 11.40 0.69
CA PRO A 43 -3.63 10.52 1.79
C PRO A 43 -2.47 9.57 2.12
N ASP A 44 -2.24 9.36 3.41
CA ASP A 44 -1.19 8.46 3.93
C ASP A 44 -1.36 7.00 3.47
N VAL A 45 -2.57 6.62 3.02
CA VAL A 45 -2.92 5.28 2.56
C VAL A 45 -3.66 5.37 1.23
N ILE A 46 -3.15 4.69 0.19
CA ILE A 46 -3.81 4.63 -1.12
C ILE A 46 -4.48 3.26 -1.23
N HIS A 47 -5.80 3.25 -1.05
CA HIS A 47 -6.60 2.04 -1.22
C HIS A 47 -6.86 1.78 -2.71
N ILE A 48 -6.64 0.54 -3.15
CA ILE A 48 -7.01 0.11 -4.51
C ILE A 48 -8.40 -0.56 -4.41
N PRO A 49 -9.48 0.08 -4.90
CA PRO A 49 -10.85 -0.43 -4.76
C PRO A 49 -11.07 -1.77 -5.47
N SER A 50 -12.08 -2.51 -5.04
CA SER A 50 -12.51 -3.74 -5.68
C SER A 50 -13.50 -3.48 -6.82
N ALA A 51 -13.42 -4.27 -7.90
CA ALA A 51 -14.46 -4.29 -8.92
C ALA A 51 -15.80 -4.83 -8.39
N SER A 52 -15.80 -5.53 -7.24
CA SER A 52 -17.01 -5.97 -6.54
C SER A 52 -17.64 -4.88 -5.66
N ASP A 53 -16.99 -3.72 -5.47
CA ASP A 53 -17.54 -2.58 -4.72
C ASP A 53 -18.60 -1.78 -5.52
N SER A 54 -18.72 -2.05 -6.81
CA SER A 54 -19.79 -1.55 -7.67
C SER A 54 -20.51 -2.75 -8.27
N SER A 55 -21.77 -2.98 -7.94
CA SER A 55 -22.54 -4.11 -8.50
C SER A 55 -22.81 -3.92 -10.00
N PRO A 56 -22.29 -4.76 -10.91
CA PRO A 56 -22.70 -4.75 -12.31
C PRO A 56 -23.53 -6.01 -12.62
N LYS A 57 -24.55 -5.82 -13.46
CA LYS A 57 -25.45 -6.87 -13.93
C LYS A 57 -24.67 -7.95 -14.71
N GLN A 58 -25.09 -9.20 -14.51
CA GLN A 58 -24.53 -10.40 -15.14
C GLN A 58 -24.39 -10.27 -16.66
N MET A 59 -23.15 -10.40 -17.16
CA MET A 59 -22.89 -10.85 -18.52
C MET A 59 -22.04 -12.12 -18.44
N GLN A 60 -22.57 -13.20 -19.01
CA GLN A 60 -21.90 -14.49 -19.10
C GLN A 60 -20.76 -14.40 -20.13
N THR A 61 -19.54 -14.72 -19.72
CA THR A 61 -18.43 -15.01 -20.64
C THR A 61 -17.94 -16.43 -20.42
N SER A 62 -18.01 -17.20 -21.51
CA SER A 62 -17.61 -18.60 -21.62
C SER A 62 -16.15 -18.84 -21.21
N VAL A 63 -15.95 -19.71 -20.22
CA VAL A 63 -14.64 -20.12 -19.72
C VAL A 63 -13.98 -21.10 -20.71
N ARG A 64 -12.94 -20.67 -21.43
CA ARG A 64 -11.99 -21.60 -22.05
C ARG A 64 -10.97 -22.03 -21.00
N ARG A 65 -10.94 -23.34 -20.69
CA ARG A 65 -9.86 -23.94 -19.91
C ARG A 65 -8.58 -23.86 -20.75
N TYR A 66 -7.57 -23.14 -20.28
CA TYR A 66 -6.23 -23.19 -20.84
C TYR A 66 -5.26 -23.58 -19.73
N SER A 67 -4.43 -24.58 -20.04
CA SER A 67 -3.49 -25.22 -19.14
C SER A 67 -2.37 -24.25 -18.77
N SER A 68 -2.20 -23.99 -17.47
CA SER A 68 -1.18 -23.12 -16.92
C SER A 68 0.11 -23.91 -16.68
N SER A 69 1.00 -23.96 -17.67
CA SER A 69 2.38 -24.41 -17.46
C SER A 69 3.19 -23.29 -16.78
N GLU A 70 3.50 -23.53 -15.50
CA GLU A 70 4.74 -23.23 -14.80
C GLU A 70 5.60 -22.08 -15.34
N GLU A 71 5.52 -20.89 -14.72
CA GLU A 71 6.65 -19.95 -14.71
C GLU A 71 7.16 -19.81 -13.28
N SER A 72 8.19 -20.61 -13.02
CA SER A 72 9.06 -20.52 -11.86
C SER A 72 9.83 -19.18 -11.95
N ASP A 73 9.57 -18.26 -11.02
CA ASP A 73 10.18 -16.92 -10.97
C ASP A 73 11.63 -16.96 -10.44
N ASN A 74 12.25 -18.15 -10.43
CA ASN A 74 13.61 -18.41 -9.97
C ASN A 74 14.46 -18.90 -11.15
N GLY A 75 14.93 -17.94 -11.96
CA GLY A 75 15.95 -18.17 -12.98
C GLY A 75 15.44 -18.09 -14.42
N GLU A 76 15.29 -16.86 -14.92
CA GLU A 76 15.36 -16.63 -16.37
C GLU A 76 16.45 -15.59 -16.62
N ASN A 77 17.62 -16.12 -16.98
CA ASN A 77 18.65 -15.38 -17.69
C ASN A 77 18.08 -14.90 -19.04
N GLU A 78 18.66 -13.79 -19.46
CA GLU A 78 18.49 -13.05 -20.70
C GLU A 78 18.04 -13.87 -21.92
N ASP A 79 16.79 -13.68 -22.33
CA ASP A 79 16.42 -13.79 -23.74
C ASP A 79 15.60 -12.54 -24.13
N GLY A 80 16.34 -11.55 -24.60
CA GLY A 80 15.83 -10.28 -25.11
C GLY A 80 15.06 -10.45 -26.42
N HIS A 81 13.84 -10.99 -26.35
CA HIS A 81 12.88 -10.89 -27.45
C HIS A 81 12.01 -9.65 -27.22
N ASN A 82 12.39 -8.60 -27.95
CA ASN A 82 11.69 -7.32 -28.04
C ASN A 82 10.30 -7.51 -28.66
N MET A 83 9.30 -7.87 -27.84
CA MET A 83 7.89 -7.95 -28.24
C MET A 83 7.19 -6.58 -28.29
N SER A 84 7.94 -5.48 -28.48
CA SER A 84 7.38 -4.13 -28.56
C SER A 84 6.97 -3.71 -29.99
N ALA A 85 6.85 -4.64 -30.92
CA ALA A 85 6.38 -4.35 -32.27
C ALA A 85 4.91 -4.81 -32.45
N GLY A 86 3.94 -3.94 -32.15
CA GLY A 86 2.60 -4.08 -32.75
C GLY A 86 1.40 -3.70 -31.89
N TYR A 87 1.50 -3.65 -30.56
CA TYR A 87 0.35 -3.27 -29.72
C TYR A 87 0.39 -1.80 -29.33
N VAL A 88 -0.64 -1.07 -29.74
CA VAL A 88 -0.95 0.27 -29.23
C VAL A 88 -1.08 0.19 -27.71
N ARG A 89 -0.48 1.15 -26.99
CA ARG A 89 -0.55 1.26 -25.52
C ARG A 89 -2.02 1.20 -25.08
N GLY A 90 -2.42 0.11 -24.42
CA GLY A 90 -3.79 -0.11 -23.96
C GLY A 90 -4.63 -1.11 -24.77
N LEU A 91 -4.13 -1.64 -25.89
CA LEU A 91 -4.83 -2.66 -26.70
C LEU A 91 -4.24 -4.08 -26.55
N ALA A 92 -3.16 -4.25 -25.79
CA ALA A 92 -2.57 -5.57 -25.54
C ALA A 92 -3.41 -6.35 -24.51
N PRO A 93 -3.47 -7.70 -24.63
CA PRO A 93 -4.10 -8.54 -23.62
C PRO A 93 -3.53 -8.29 -22.21
N PRO A 94 -4.34 -8.38 -21.15
CA PRO A 94 -3.90 -8.14 -19.77
C PRO A 94 -2.66 -8.94 -19.35
N GLU A 95 -2.50 -10.17 -19.82
CA GLU A 95 -1.37 -11.06 -19.53
C GLU A 95 -0.06 -10.52 -20.09
N VAL A 96 -0.11 -9.97 -21.31
CA VAL A 96 1.05 -9.35 -21.98
C VAL A 96 1.45 -8.07 -21.24
N LEU A 97 0.46 -7.24 -20.89
CA LEU A 97 0.70 -6.04 -20.08
C LEU A 97 1.29 -6.39 -18.71
N LEU A 98 0.79 -7.44 -18.06
CA LEU A 98 1.28 -7.89 -16.76
C LEU A 98 2.74 -8.34 -16.83
N LYS A 99 3.13 -9.11 -17.86
CA LYS A 99 4.53 -9.51 -18.05
C LYS A 99 5.44 -8.29 -18.25
N ASN A 100 5.01 -7.32 -19.06
CA ASN A 100 5.75 -6.08 -19.31
C ASN A 100 5.93 -5.23 -18.05
N TYR A 101 4.86 -4.96 -17.29
CA TYR A 101 4.95 -4.16 -16.07
C TYR A 101 5.73 -4.88 -14.95
N ARG A 102 5.69 -6.21 -14.89
CA ARG A 102 6.55 -6.96 -13.95
C ARG A 102 8.03 -6.78 -14.28
N ARG A 103 8.39 -6.79 -15.56
CA ARG A 103 9.77 -6.54 -16.01
C ARG A 103 10.19 -5.10 -15.68
N GLN A 104 9.41 -4.11 -16.11
CA GLN A 104 9.68 -2.69 -15.85
C GLN A 104 9.81 -2.39 -14.35
N ALA A 105 8.91 -2.94 -13.52
CA ALA A 105 8.98 -2.78 -12.07
C ALA A 105 10.29 -3.33 -11.47
N ARG A 106 10.84 -4.42 -12.01
CA ARG A 106 12.15 -4.95 -11.57
C ARG A 106 13.29 -4.05 -12.02
N GLU A 107 13.28 -3.61 -13.27
CA GLU A 107 14.28 -2.69 -13.81
C GLU A 107 14.35 -1.39 -12.99
N PHE A 108 13.20 -0.78 -12.70
CA PHE A 108 13.14 0.40 -11.84
C PHE A 108 13.56 0.12 -10.39
N ALA A 109 13.16 -1.03 -9.83
CA ALA A 109 13.56 -1.41 -8.47
C ALA A 109 15.08 -1.58 -8.34
N ASN A 110 15.74 -2.16 -9.35
CA ASN A 110 17.18 -2.39 -9.36
C ASN A 110 17.99 -1.09 -9.35
N ILE A 111 17.44 0.00 -9.89
CA ILE A 111 18.05 1.33 -9.87
C ILE A 111 17.51 2.23 -8.73
N GLY A 112 16.68 1.69 -7.84
CA GLY A 112 16.10 2.43 -6.71
C GLY A 112 15.02 3.46 -7.09
N ASP A 113 14.42 3.34 -8.27
CA ASP A 113 13.47 4.32 -8.79
C ASP A 113 12.04 4.06 -8.31
N GLU A 114 11.36 5.11 -7.82
CA GLU A 114 9.98 5.06 -7.34
C GLU A 114 8.97 4.61 -8.41
N ARG A 115 9.31 4.70 -9.70
CA ARG A 115 8.51 4.16 -10.81
C ARG A 115 8.17 2.68 -10.64
N ALA A 116 9.01 1.94 -9.92
CA ALA A 116 8.74 0.57 -9.53
C ALA A 116 7.38 0.44 -8.82
N VAL A 117 7.04 1.36 -7.92
CA VAL A 117 5.78 1.33 -7.16
C VAL A 117 4.58 1.45 -8.10
N TYR A 118 4.61 2.40 -9.04
CA TYR A 118 3.50 2.59 -9.99
C TYR A 118 3.29 1.35 -10.88
N ASP A 119 4.36 0.72 -11.34
CA ASP A 119 4.24 -0.51 -12.13
C ASP A 119 3.78 -1.70 -11.28
N ARG A 120 4.15 -1.77 -9.99
CA ARG A 120 3.58 -2.77 -9.07
C ARG A 120 2.09 -2.55 -8.83
N VAL A 121 1.61 -1.31 -8.74
CA VAL A 121 0.16 -1.01 -8.66
C VAL A 121 -0.55 -1.53 -9.91
N ARG A 122 0.00 -1.28 -11.11
CA ARG A 122 -0.54 -1.82 -12.37
C ARG A 122 -0.55 -3.35 -12.37
N CYS A 123 0.51 -3.98 -11.86
CA CYS A 123 0.58 -5.44 -11.73
C CYS A 123 -0.54 -5.99 -10.83
N VAL A 124 -0.84 -5.33 -9.71
CA VAL A 124 -1.94 -5.73 -8.81
C VAL A 124 -3.28 -5.67 -9.55
N ALA A 125 -3.58 -4.54 -10.21
CA ALA A 125 -4.82 -4.37 -10.95
C ALA A 125 -4.99 -5.42 -12.07
N LEU A 126 -3.96 -5.63 -12.89
CA LEU A 126 -3.99 -6.62 -13.97
C LEU A 126 -4.10 -8.05 -13.43
N THR A 127 -3.39 -8.38 -12.34
CA THR A 127 -3.49 -9.71 -11.71
C THR A 127 -4.92 -9.96 -11.20
N ARG A 128 -5.57 -8.94 -10.62
CA ARG A 128 -6.97 -9.03 -10.20
C ARG A 128 -7.91 -9.27 -11.38
N ILE A 129 -7.71 -8.59 -12.50
CA ILE A 129 -8.50 -8.78 -13.73
C ILE A 129 -8.35 -10.21 -14.28
N ILE A 130 -7.12 -10.73 -14.34
CA ILE A 130 -6.82 -12.03 -14.96
C ILE A 130 -7.31 -13.19 -14.10
N TYR A 131 -7.11 -13.10 -12.77
CA TYR A 131 -7.26 -14.25 -11.88
C TYR A 131 -8.40 -14.12 -10.86
N GLY A 132 -8.93 -12.91 -10.64
CA GLY A 132 -9.92 -12.61 -9.61
C GLY A 132 -9.34 -12.37 -8.21
N ASP A 133 -10.24 -12.08 -7.28
CA ASP A 133 -9.93 -11.54 -5.95
C ASP A 133 -9.32 -12.56 -4.97
N ASN A 134 -9.59 -13.84 -5.19
CA ASN A 134 -9.23 -14.92 -4.27
C ASN A 134 -8.09 -15.79 -4.82
N HIS A 135 -7.28 -15.25 -5.74
CA HIS A 135 -6.22 -16.02 -6.38
C HIS A 135 -4.86 -15.78 -5.71
N TRP A 136 -4.07 -16.83 -5.48
CA TRP A 136 -2.77 -16.71 -4.80
C TRP A 136 -1.78 -15.79 -5.53
N LYS A 137 -1.85 -15.75 -6.87
CA LYS A 137 -1.07 -14.80 -7.69
C LYS A 137 -1.38 -13.33 -7.36
N LEU A 138 -2.60 -13.00 -6.92
CA LEU A 138 -2.94 -11.65 -6.45
C LEU A 138 -2.26 -11.34 -5.10
N ALA A 139 -2.19 -12.32 -4.19
CA ALA A 139 -1.38 -12.19 -2.97
C ALA A 139 0.11 -11.93 -3.30
N LYS A 140 0.67 -12.66 -4.29
CA LYS A 140 2.04 -12.41 -4.80
C LYS A 140 2.22 -10.99 -5.35
N ALA A 141 1.21 -10.46 -6.06
CA ALA A 141 1.27 -9.09 -6.57
C ALA A 141 1.25 -8.05 -5.43
N TYR A 142 0.39 -8.23 -4.43
CA TYR A 142 0.35 -7.36 -3.25
C TYR A 142 1.63 -7.43 -2.42
N SER A 143 2.24 -8.60 -2.24
CA SER A 143 3.51 -8.71 -1.50
C SER A 143 4.65 -7.98 -2.21
N LYS A 144 4.71 -8.05 -3.55
CA LYS A 144 5.67 -7.26 -4.34
C LYS A 144 5.39 -5.76 -4.35
N LEU A 145 4.12 -5.34 -4.27
CA LEU A 145 3.77 -3.93 -4.08
C LEU A 145 4.18 -3.43 -2.69
N SER A 146 3.92 -4.23 -1.66
CA SER A 146 4.34 -3.96 -0.29
C SER A 146 5.85 -3.80 -0.19
N GLN A 147 6.60 -4.70 -0.82
CA GLN A 147 8.07 -4.61 -0.91
C GLN A 147 8.46 -3.27 -1.53
N ALA A 148 7.80 -2.88 -2.62
CA ALA A 148 8.16 -1.68 -3.34
C ALA A 148 7.92 -0.38 -2.54
N TYR A 149 6.84 -0.33 -1.77
CA TYR A 149 6.57 0.80 -0.88
C TYR A 149 7.62 0.92 0.24
N LEU A 150 8.11 -0.21 0.75
CA LEU A 150 9.13 -0.21 1.78
C LEU A 150 10.50 0.21 1.23
N GLU A 151 10.93 -0.41 0.12
CA GLU A 151 12.29 -0.26 -0.40
C GLU A 151 12.49 1.02 -1.22
N GLN A 152 11.60 1.34 -2.18
CA GLN A 152 11.79 2.48 -3.08
C GLN A 152 11.19 3.78 -2.53
N ARG A 153 10.26 3.72 -1.57
CA ARG A 153 9.63 4.92 -0.99
C ARG A 153 9.83 5.10 0.51
N GLY A 154 10.33 4.11 1.23
CA GLY A 154 10.46 4.17 2.69
C GLY A 154 9.12 4.29 3.44
N LEU A 155 7.99 4.00 2.78
CA LEU A 155 6.65 4.17 3.34
C LEU A 155 6.21 2.91 4.08
N ALA A 156 6.77 2.71 5.27
CA ALA A 156 6.53 1.52 6.08
C ALA A 156 5.03 1.27 6.39
N GLN A 157 4.24 2.32 6.61
CA GLN A 157 2.80 2.18 6.87
C GLN A 157 2.05 1.63 5.65
N GLN A 158 2.37 2.10 4.45
CA GLN A 158 1.79 1.60 3.18
C GLN A 158 2.22 0.16 2.91
N ALA A 159 3.48 -0.17 3.20
CA ALA A 159 3.96 -1.54 3.12
C ALA A 159 3.11 -2.45 4.01
N LEU A 160 2.86 -2.09 5.28
CA LEU A 160 2.00 -2.89 6.16
C LEU A 160 0.58 -3.10 5.63
N VAL A 161 -0.03 -2.07 5.04
CA VAL A 161 -1.36 -2.19 4.44
C VAL A 161 -1.35 -3.21 3.31
N HIS A 162 -0.40 -3.11 2.37
CA HIS A 162 -0.33 -4.03 1.24
C HIS A 162 0.11 -5.45 1.64
N ALA A 163 0.97 -5.61 2.65
CA ALA A 163 1.30 -6.91 3.22
C ALA A 163 0.08 -7.55 3.90
N GLY A 164 -0.73 -6.76 4.60
CA GLY A 164 -2.01 -7.20 5.17
C GLY A 164 -2.96 -7.71 4.08
N ASN A 165 -3.15 -6.93 3.01
CA ASN A 165 -3.97 -7.35 1.87
C ASN A 165 -3.44 -8.64 1.23
N ALA A 166 -2.12 -8.78 1.07
CA ALA A 166 -1.50 -9.99 0.54
C ALA A 166 -1.83 -11.23 1.41
N ARG A 167 -1.72 -11.10 2.73
CA ARG A 167 -2.06 -12.16 3.68
C ARG A 167 -3.53 -12.54 3.59
N ASP A 168 -4.41 -11.54 3.57
CA ASP A 168 -5.86 -11.77 3.57
C ASP A 168 -6.33 -12.42 2.24
N VAL A 169 -5.75 -12.01 1.10
CA VAL A 169 -5.96 -12.68 -0.20
C VAL A 169 -5.45 -14.12 -0.17
N LEU A 170 -4.34 -14.40 0.51
CA LEU A 170 -3.81 -15.77 0.61
C LEU A 170 -4.73 -16.67 1.44
N LEU A 171 -5.32 -16.14 2.52
CA LEU A 171 -6.34 -16.85 3.31
C LEU A 171 -7.59 -17.13 2.46
N ALA A 172 -8.06 -16.15 1.69
CA ALA A 172 -9.17 -16.34 0.76
C ALA A 172 -8.84 -17.35 -0.35
N ALA A 173 -7.60 -17.38 -0.82
CA ALA A 173 -7.09 -18.33 -1.79
C ALA A 173 -7.10 -19.76 -1.24
N ASP A 174 -6.73 -19.95 0.03
CA ASP A 174 -6.79 -21.25 0.70
C ASP A 174 -8.23 -21.75 0.85
N ALA A 175 -9.16 -20.87 1.27
CA ALA A 175 -10.57 -21.19 1.30
C ALA A 175 -11.12 -21.59 -0.09
N ALA A 176 -10.71 -20.89 -1.15
CA ALA A 176 -11.07 -21.23 -2.53
C ALA A 176 -10.48 -22.57 -2.98
N LYS A 177 -9.27 -22.92 -2.53
CA LYS A 177 -8.63 -24.21 -2.80
C LYS A 177 -9.36 -25.36 -2.12
N GLN A 178 -9.75 -25.20 -0.85
CA GLN A 178 -10.53 -26.21 -0.11
C GLN A 178 -11.88 -26.51 -0.77
N GLN A 179 -12.45 -25.54 -1.49
CA GLN A 179 -13.69 -25.66 -2.25
C GLN A 179 -13.47 -26.15 -3.70
N GLY A 180 -12.24 -26.50 -4.09
CA GLY A 180 -11.91 -26.95 -5.44
C GLY A 180 -12.00 -25.87 -6.53
N ARG A 181 -12.10 -24.59 -6.15
CA ARG A 181 -12.19 -23.45 -7.09
C ARG A 181 -10.84 -22.94 -7.56
N GLN A 182 -9.77 -23.41 -6.95
CA GLN A 182 -8.39 -23.01 -7.24
C GLN A 182 -7.44 -24.17 -6.95
N VAL A 183 -6.35 -24.26 -7.71
CA VAL A 183 -5.29 -25.26 -7.52
C VAL A 183 -3.95 -24.53 -7.44
N TYR A 184 -3.19 -24.83 -6.39
CA TYR A 184 -1.78 -24.43 -6.23
C TYR A 184 -1.09 -25.38 -5.26
N ASN A 185 0.22 -25.48 -5.38
CA ASN A 185 1.08 -26.26 -4.51
C ASN A 185 1.65 -25.39 -3.39
N LYS A 186 2.11 -26.03 -2.30
CA LYS A 186 2.77 -25.31 -1.19
C LYS A 186 3.97 -24.50 -1.68
N ALA A 187 4.71 -25.02 -2.65
CA ALA A 187 5.86 -24.36 -3.26
C ALA A 187 5.52 -23.01 -3.94
N ASP A 188 4.28 -22.84 -4.43
CA ASP A 188 3.85 -21.60 -5.08
C ASP A 188 3.63 -20.47 -4.06
N VAL A 189 3.13 -20.83 -2.87
CA VAL A 189 2.65 -19.87 -1.86
C VAL A 189 3.62 -19.65 -0.71
N LEU A 190 4.51 -20.59 -0.43
CA LEU A 190 5.48 -20.47 0.65
C LEU A 190 6.38 -19.23 0.48
N PRO A 191 6.98 -18.95 -0.70
CA PRO A 191 7.80 -17.75 -0.89
C PRO A 191 6.98 -16.45 -0.78
N VAL A 192 5.69 -16.50 -1.11
CA VAL A 192 4.79 -15.35 -0.97
C VAL A 192 4.54 -15.07 0.51
N MET A 193 4.28 -16.10 1.29
CA MET A 193 4.05 -16.01 2.74
C MET A 193 5.30 -15.52 3.47
N GLU A 194 6.47 -16.07 3.15
CA GLU A 194 7.76 -15.62 3.70
C GLU A 194 8.00 -14.14 3.41
N LEU A 195 7.80 -13.71 2.16
CA LEU A 195 7.97 -12.31 1.77
C LEU A 195 7.02 -11.38 2.52
N ILE A 196 5.75 -11.78 2.73
CA ILE A 196 4.77 -10.99 3.50
C ILE A 196 5.30 -10.76 4.92
N TYR A 197 5.69 -11.83 5.63
CA TYR A 197 6.12 -11.72 7.02
C TYR A 197 7.47 -11.00 7.16
N LEU A 198 8.37 -11.16 6.21
CA LEU A 198 9.62 -10.40 6.14
C LEU A 198 9.33 -8.89 6.04
N ILE A 199 8.48 -8.47 5.09
CA ILE A 199 8.15 -7.05 4.88
C ILE A 199 7.42 -6.50 6.10
N MET A 200 6.48 -7.24 6.70
CA MET A 200 5.80 -6.82 7.94
C MET A 200 6.80 -6.61 9.08
N GLY A 201 7.76 -7.53 9.24
CA GLY A 201 8.83 -7.41 10.22
C GLY A 201 9.67 -6.15 10.01
N GLN A 202 10.19 -5.96 8.79
CA GLN A 202 11.02 -4.80 8.42
C GLN A 202 10.26 -3.47 8.56
N ALA A 203 9.01 -3.40 8.12
CA ALA A 203 8.18 -2.22 8.26
C ALA A 203 7.89 -1.89 9.73
N HIS A 204 7.64 -2.90 10.57
CA HIS A 204 7.49 -2.69 12.02
C HIS A 204 8.79 -2.21 12.68
N ILE A 205 9.96 -2.67 12.24
CA ILE A 205 11.26 -2.15 12.69
C ILE A 205 11.38 -0.67 12.32
N ALA A 206 11.09 -0.31 11.07
CA ALA A 206 11.13 1.07 10.59
C ALA A 206 10.18 2.00 11.39
N LEU A 207 9.03 1.48 11.82
CA LEU A 207 8.06 2.18 12.67
C LEU A 207 8.37 2.10 14.18
N LYS A 208 9.51 1.56 14.58
CA LYS A 208 9.92 1.36 15.99
C LYS A 208 8.95 0.52 16.83
N ASN A 209 8.19 -0.36 16.18
CA ASN A 209 7.24 -1.29 16.79
C ASN A 209 7.89 -2.67 17.01
N THR A 210 8.87 -2.74 17.91
CA THR A 210 9.75 -3.92 18.09
C THR A 210 9.01 -5.22 18.41
N GLN A 211 7.98 -5.18 19.27
CA GLN A 211 7.19 -6.38 19.61
C GLN A 211 6.46 -6.98 18.39
N LYS A 212 5.89 -6.12 17.54
CA LYS A 212 5.18 -6.58 16.33
C LYS A 212 6.16 -7.06 15.25
N ALA A 213 7.35 -6.47 15.19
CA ALA A 213 8.41 -6.92 14.30
C ALA A 213 8.86 -8.34 14.64
N GLU A 214 9.19 -8.59 15.91
CA GLU A 214 9.61 -9.92 16.37
C GLU A 214 8.55 -10.99 16.07
N HIS A 215 7.28 -10.70 16.40
CA HIS A 215 6.17 -11.61 16.11
C HIS A 215 6.03 -11.94 14.63
N SER A 216 6.27 -10.98 13.74
CA SER A 216 6.17 -11.17 12.29
C SER A 216 7.32 -12.05 11.78
N LEU A 217 8.56 -11.77 12.21
CA LEU A 217 9.74 -12.52 11.79
C LEU A 217 9.74 -13.97 12.30
N ARG A 218 9.17 -14.23 13.48
CA ARG A 218 9.00 -15.60 14.00
C ARG A 218 8.09 -16.46 13.12
N LYS A 219 7.17 -15.87 12.35
CA LYS A 219 6.27 -16.60 11.44
C LYS A 219 6.91 -16.92 10.08
N GLN A 220 8.12 -16.44 9.84
CA GLN A 220 8.89 -16.71 8.62
C GLN A 220 9.65 -18.05 8.72
N ASN A 221 9.99 -18.50 9.93
CA ASN A 221 10.68 -19.76 10.23
C ASN A 221 9.69 -20.87 10.58
#